data_AF-A0A3S0I1N2-F1
#
_entry.id   AF-A0A3S0I1N2-F1
#
_cell.length_a   1.000
_cell.length_b   1.000
_cell.length_c   1.000
_cell.angle_alpha   90.00
_cell.angle_beta   90.00
_cell.angle_gamma   90.00
#
_symmetry.space_group_name_H-M   'P 1'
#
loop_
_entity.id
_entity.type
_entity.pdbx_description
1 polymer ?
#
loop_
_entity_poly.entity_id
_entity_poly.type
_entity_poly.pdbx_seq_one_letter_code
_entity_poly.pdbx_strand_id
1 'polypeptide(L)'
;MTGCRISEALSIEISRDLHLLSSELVIRSGKGDKQRTVLLNQKVIQALKDYLELRKKHKYTDSPYLFLSNKGPKLSRMTANNMFRKYSHLAGLEQVLSPQLP
;
A
#
# COMPACT_ATOMS: atom_id res chain seq x y z
N MET A 1 7.86 -11.53 -2.17
CA MET A 1 6.54 -10.90 -1.93
C MET A 1 6.52 -10.38 -0.51
N THR A 2 6.24 -9.10 -0.34
CA THR A 2 6.24 -8.48 0.99
C THR A 2 4.83 -8.71 1.56
N GLY A 3 4.66 -9.77 2.34
CA GLY A 3 3.37 -10.16 2.93
C GLY A 3 2.86 -9.11 3.92
N CYS A 4 2.31 -8.01 3.41
CA CYS A 4 1.70 -6.93 4.17
C CYS A 4 0.20 -7.09 4.12
N ARG A 5 -0.47 -7.07 5.27
CA ARG A 5 -1.93 -7.04 5.29
C ARG A 5 -2.40 -5.72 4.68
N ILE A 6 -3.54 -5.73 4.00
CA ILE A 6 -4.08 -4.52 3.38
C ILE A 6 -4.25 -3.36 4.37
N SER A 7 -4.63 -3.66 5.61
CA SER A 7 -4.76 -2.66 6.69
C SER A 7 -3.43 -2.02 7.07
N GLU A 8 -2.34 -2.78 7.04
CA GLU A 8 -0.98 -2.30 7.30
C GLU A 8 -0.53 -1.38 6.16
N ALA A 9 -0.72 -1.81 4.90
CA ALA A 9 -0.39 -1.01 3.72
C ALA A 9 -1.16 0.33 3.66
N LEU A 10 -2.43 0.33 4.05
CA LEU A 10 -3.24 1.54 4.08
C LEU A 10 -2.86 2.51 5.20
N SER A 11 -2.08 2.06 6.19
CA SER A 11 -1.66 2.89 7.32
C SER A 11 -0.24 3.42 7.19
N ILE A 12 0.44 3.14 6.07
CA ILE A 12 1.76 3.69 5.75
C ILE A 12 1.68 5.21 5.67
N GLU A 13 2.53 5.88 6.43
CA GLU A 13 2.74 7.33 6.39
C GLU A 13 4.05 7.64 5.67
N ILE A 14 4.04 8.58 4.72
CA ILE A 14 5.18 8.84 3.82
C ILE A 14 6.43 9.23 4.62
N SER A 15 6.31 10.23 5.50
CA SER A 15 7.46 10.77 6.24
C SER A 15 8.01 9.83 7.31
N ARG A 16 7.20 8.87 7.76
CA ARG A 16 7.55 7.99 8.89
C ARG A 16 8.02 6.62 8.42
N ASP A 17 7.37 6.07 7.40
CA ASP A 17 7.45 4.65 7.08
C ASP A 17 8.18 4.38 5.75
N LEU A 18 8.30 5.37 4.84
CA LEU A 18 8.86 5.15 3.49
C LEU A 18 10.26 5.78 3.32
N HIS A 19 11.26 4.94 3.10
CA HIS A 19 12.66 5.36 2.90
C HIS A 19 13.17 4.94 1.53
N LEU A 20 12.94 5.78 0.51
CA LEU A 20 13.31 5.46 -0.88
C LEU A 20 14.82 5.36 -1.12
N LEU A 21 15.64 6.06 -0.34
CA LEU A 21 17.10 6.04 -0.48
C LEU A 21 17.69 4.70 0.01
N SER A 22 17.24 4.20 1.16
CA SER A 22 17.63 2.88 1.67
C SER A 22 16.82 1.74 1.06
N SER A 23 15.85 2.02 0.19
CA SER A 23 14.94 1.03 -0.39
C SER A 23 14.14 0.28 0.68
N GLU A 24 13.72 0.97 1.74
CA GLU A 24 13.06 0.37 2.90
C GLU A 24 11.63 0.91 3.08
N LEU A 25 10.78 0.02 3.58
CA LEU A 25 9.43 0.33 4.02
C LEU A 25 9.20 -0.26 5.41
N VAL A 26 8.88 0.59 6.38
CA VAL A 26 8.54 0.17 7.73
C VAL A 26 7.06 -0.19 7.79
N ILE A 27 6.76 -1.42 8.19
CA ILE A 27 5.40 -1.90 8.38
C ILE A 27 5.11 -2.04 9.86
N ARG A 28 4.22 -1.18 10.36
CA ARG A 28 3.76 -1.17 11.74
C ARG A 28 2.55 -2.10 11.91
N SER A 29 2.62 -3.01 12.90
CA SER A 29 1.48 -3.88 13.25
C SER A 29 0.64 -3.23 14.35
N GLY A 30 -0.69 -3.35 14.25
CA GLY A 30 -1.61 -2.69 15.21
C GLY A 30 -1.68 -3.30 16.61
N LYS A 31 -0.94 -4.38 16.92
CA LYS A 31 -0.95 -5.03 18.24
C LYS A 31 0.49 -5.25 18.74
N GLY A 32 0.84 -4.60 19.86
CA GLY A 32 2.10 -4.81 20.58
C GLY A 32 3.33 -4.15 19.97
N ASP A 33 3.16 -3.04 19.23
CA ASP A 33 4.25 -2.21 18.68
C ASP A 33 5.29 -2.95 17.82
N LYS A 34 4.92 -4.13 17.31
CA LYS A 34 5.79 -4.91 16.43
C LYS A 34 5.86 -4.27 15.05
N GLN A 35 7.02 -3.72 14.73
CA GLN A 35 7.36 -3.23 13.41
C GLN A 35 8.31 -4.19 12.69
N ARG A 36 8.24 -4.20 11.37
CA ARG A 36 9.23 -4.87 10.52
C ARG A 36 9.63 -3.95 9.37
N THR A 37 10.89 -4.02 8.99
CA THR A 37 11.38 -3.35 7.78
C THR A 37 11.34 -4.32 6.61
N VAL A 38 10.88 -3.82 5.49
CA VAL A 38 10.73 -4.56 4.25
C VAL A 38 11.58 -3.88 3.18
N LEU A 39 12.43 -4.66 2.51
CA LEU A 39 13.20 -4.18 1.36
C LEU A 39 12.31 -4.10 0.11
N LEU A 40 12.35 -2.96 -0.54
CA LEU A 40 11.66 -2.66 -1.79
C LEU A 40 12.59 -2.99 -2.95
N ASN A 41 12.07 -3.70 -3.95
CA ASN A 41 12.83 -3.90 -5.19
C ASN A 41 12.69 -2.67 -6.10
N GLN A 42 13.56 -2.59 -7.11
CA GLN A 42 13.61 -1.46 -8.04
C GLN A 42 12.29 -1.20 -8.77
N LYS A 43 11.55 -2.25 -9.15
CA LYS A 43 10.24 -2.10 -9.81
C LYS A 43 9.23 -1.40 -8.89
N VAL A 44 9.20 -1.76 -7.60
CA VAL A 44 8.32 -1.12 -6.61
C VAL A 44 8.75 0.31 -6.33
N ILE A 45 10.06 0.57 -6.21
CA ILE A 45 10.59 1.93 -6.01
C ILE A 45 10.19 2.84 -7.17
N GLN A 46 10.33 2.38 -8.41
CA GLN A 46 9.94 3.17 -9.57
C GLN A 46 8.44 3.47 -9.58
N ALA A 47 7.60 2.46 -9.36
CA ALA A 47 6.15 2.64 -9.28
C ALA A 47 5.74 3.61 -8.15
N LEU A 48 6.44 3.57 -7.01
CA LEU A 48 6.21 4.51 -5.91
C LEU A 48 6.62 5.94 -6.29
N LYS A 49 7.76 6.14 -6.95
CA LYS A 49 8.19 7.46 -7.42
C LYS A 49 7.17 8.06 -8.39
N ASP A 50 6.75 7.28 -9.39
CA ASP A 50 5.76 7.71 -10.38
C ASP A 50 4.44 8.07 -9.69
N TYR A 51 3.99 7.25 -8.74
CA TYR A 51 2.80 7.53 -7.95
C TYR A 51 2.93 8.80 -7.10
N LEU A 52 4.07 9.03 -6.44
CA LEU A 52 4.29 10.20 -5.60
C LEU A 52 4.26 11.50 -6.43
N GLU A 53 4.76 11.49 -7.67
CA GLU A 53 4.64 12.65 -8.57
C GLU A 53 3.19 12.94 -8.95
N LEU A 54 2.38 11.92 -9.21
CA LEU A 54 0.95 12.08 -9.44
C LEU A 54 0.23 12.57 -8.17
N ARG A 55 0.62 12.05 -7.02
CA ARG A 55 0.03 12.36 -5.71
C ARG A 55 0.18 13.83 -5.34
N LYS A 56 1.28 14.49 -5.72
CA LYS A 56 1.50 15.94 -5.51
C LYS A 56 0.39 16.81 -6.09
N LYS A 57 -0.28 16.34 -7.15
CA LYS A 57 -1.39 17.05 -7.81
C LYS A 57 -2.76 16.73 -7.20
N HIS A 58 -2.81 15.84 -6.22
CA HIS A 58 -4.07 15.40 -5.60
C HIS A 58 -4.55 16.42 -4.57
N LYS A 59 -5.87 16.63 -4.48
CA LYS A 59 -6.52 17.54 -3.51
C LYS A 59 -6.30 17.22 -2.02
N TYR A 60 -5.67 16.08 -1.72
CA TYR A 60 -5.31 15.64 -0.36
C TYR A 60 -3.82 15.37 -0.24
N THR A 61 -3.00 16.09 -1.00
CA THR A 61 -1.54 15.91 -1.01
C THR A 61 -0.93 16.07 0.39
N ASP A 62 -1.51 16.91 1.25
CA ASP A 62 -1.04 17.15 2.62
C ASP A 62 -1.36 16.01 3.60
N SER A 63 -2.14 15.01 3.19
CA SER A 63 -2.35 13.82 4.00
C SER A 63 -1.01 13.14 4.29
N PRO A 64 -0.78 12.59 5.50
CA PRO A 64 0.43 11.84 5.77
C PRO A 64 0.44 10.46 5.09
N TYR A 65 -0.75 9.93 4.74
CA TYR A 65 -0.88 8.56 4.24
C TYR A 65 -0.38 8.41 2.80
N LEU A 66 0.32 7.31 2.52
CA LEU A 66 0.81 7.00 1.19
C LEU A 66 -0.33 6.96 0.17
N PHE A 67 -1.35 6.14 0.42
CA PHE A 67 -2.47 5.94 -0.51
C PHE A 67 -3.68 6.85 -0.22
N LEU A 68 -4.02 7.69 -1.18
CA LEU A 68 -5.15 8.63 -1.11
C LEU A 68 -6.45 8.05 -1.69
N SER A 69 -7.58 8.59 -1.24
CA SER A 69 -8.91 8.34 -1.82
C SER A 69 -9.41 9.56 -2.58
N ASN A 70 -10.21 9.34 -3.61
CA ASN A 70 -10.94 10.44 -4.27
C ASN A 70 -11.95 11.12 -3.34
N LYS A 71 -12.40 10.43 -2.28
CA LYS A 71 -13.41 10.90 -1.33
C LYS A 71 -12.84 11.38 0.01
N GLY A 72 -11.55 11.16 0.28
CA GLY A 72 -10.96 11.55 1.56
C GLY A 72 -9.44 11.39 1.62
N PRO A 73 -8.80 11.85 2.71
CA PRO A 73 -7.33 11.90 2.83
C PRO A 73 -6.68 10.52 2.97
N LYS A 74 -7.46 9.44 3.14
CA LYS A 74 -6.96 8.07 3.28
C LYS A 74 -7.78 7.11 2.44
N LEU A 75 -7.11 6.18 1.76
CA LEU A 75 -7.77 5.09 1.05
C LEU A 75 -8.43 4.11 2.05
N SER A 76 -9.70 3.78 1.81
CA SER A 76 -10.43 2.85 2.66
C SER A 76 -10.09 1.39 2.32
N ARG A 77 -10.18 0.52 3.33
CA ARG A 77 -9.99 -0.94 3.16
C ARG A 77 -10.92 -1.53 2.12
N MET A 78 -12.18 -1.09 2.11
CA MET A 78 -13.18 -1.56 1.15
C MET A 78 -12.79 -1.18 -0.29
N THR A 79 -12.40 0.08 -0.53
CA THR A 79 -11.98 0.52 -1.87
C THR A 79 -10.71 -0.21 -2.32
N ALA A 80 -9.75 -0.38 -1.42
CA ALA A 80 -8.51 -1.09 -1.72
C ALA A 80 -8.76 -2.57 -2.07
N ASN A 81 -9.61 -3.26 -1.30
CA ASN A 81 -10.03 -4.63 -1.60
C ASN A 81 -10.73 -4.72 -2.97
N ASN A 82 -11.63 -3.79 -3.28
CA ASN A 82 -12.33 -3.77 -4.57
C ASN A 82 -11.37 -3.55 -5.75
N MET A 83 -10.40 -2.64 -5.60
CA MET A 83 -9.35 -2.44 -6.61
C MET A 83 -8.50 -3.70 -6.78
N PHE A 84 -8.08 -4.31 -5.67
CA PHE A 84 -7.28 -5.54 -5.71
C PHE A 84 -8.02 -6.68 -6.40
N ARG A 85 -9.30 -6.91 -6.09
CA ARG A 85 -10.15 -7.91 -6.76
C ARG A 85 -10.29 -7.62 -8.25
N LYS A 86 -10.57 -6.36 -8.61
CA LYS A 86 -10.72 -5.94 -10.02
C LYS A 86 -9.45 -6.21 -10.83
N TYR A 87 -8.29 -5.79 -10.33
CA TYR A 87 -7.02 -5.99 -11.05
C TYR A 87 -6.54 -7.44 -11.02
N SER A 88 -6.87 -8.22 -9.98
CA SER A 88 -6.60 -9.66 -9.96
C SER A 88 -7.40 -10.40 -11.04
N HIS A 89 -8.68 -10.03 -11.22
CA HIS A 89 -9.52 -10.58 -12.29
C HIS A 89 -8.98 -10.21 -13.69
N LEU A 90 -8.65 -8.93 -13.91
CA LEU A 90 -8.09 -8.47 -15.18
C LEU A 90 -6.72 -9.09 -15.51
N ALA A 91 -5.94 -9.43 -14.48
CA ALA A 91 -4.64 -10.10 -14.64
C ALA A 91 -4.75 -11.64 -14.77
N GLY A 92 -5.96 -12.21 -14.74
CA GLY A 92 -6.16 -13.66 -14.82
C GLY A 92 -5.69 -14.43 -13.57
N LEU A 93 -5.57 -13.75 -12.42
CA LEU A 93 -5.02 -14.30 -11.17
C LEU A 93 -6.10 -14.91 -10.25
N GLU A 94 -7.25 -15.29 -10.78
CA GLU A 94 -8.39 -15.77 -9.98
C GLU A 94 -8.09 -17.02 -9.14
N GLN A 95 -7.06 -17.80 -9.49
CA GLN A 95 -6.74 -19.05 -8.78
C GLN A 95 -5.95 -18.88 -7.46
N VAL A 96 -5.53 -17.67 -7.07
CA VAL A 96 -4.65 -17.48 -5.89
C VAL A 96 -5.38 -16.91 -4.66
N LEU A 97 -6.66 -16.55 -4.79
CA LEU A 97 -7.43 -15.88 -3.72
C LEU A 97 -8.66 -16.69 -3.28
N SER A 98 -8.45 -17.96 -3.00
CA SER A 98 -9.38 -18.74 -2.17
C SER A 98 -8.72 -18.94 -0.79
N PRO A 99 -9.15 -18.23 0.27
CA PRO A 99 -8.89 -18.68 1.62
C PRO A 99 -9.73 -19.93 1.85
N GLN A 100 -9.03 -21.03 2.14
CA GLN A 100 -9.46 -22.30 2.71
C GLN A 100 -10.95 -22.38 3.12
N LEU A 101 -11.66 -23.32 2.49
CA LEU A 101 -12.86 -23.98 3.00
C LEU A 101 -12.74 -25.48 2.66
N PRO A 102 -13.17 -26.42 3.51
CA PRO A 102 -13.73 -26.30 4.87
C PRO A 102 -12.70 -26.46 6.00
#